data_AF-A0A372G065-F1
#
_entry.id   AF-A0A372G065-F1
#
_cell.length_a   1.000
_cell.length_b   1.000
_cell.length_c   1.000
_cell.angle_alpha   90.00
_cell.angle_beta   90.00
_cell.angle_gamma   90.00
#
_symmetry.space_group_name_H-M   'P 1'
#
loop_
_entity.id
_entity.type
_entity.pdbx_description
1 polymer ?
#
loop_
_entity_poly.entity_id
_entity_poly.type
_entity_poly.pdbx_seq_one_letter_code
_entity_poly.pdbx_strand_id
1 'polypeptide(L)'
;MAAGADDDGRPYVAISVDEGRSWRPTPVEFHGAVGVLRVVRVQSDLWLLGERPDRTGFPAVWRHGPAWERVPAEGHPETGQAVPLTDGVVAVLSPRGAGALVGGQYVDLPWPLTDKHHLRMLPDGTAFATGPEGVLLGTGFIGDQVWTAVTIETE
;
A
#
# COMPACT_ATOMS: atom_id res chain seq x y z
N MET A 1 -11.69 10.89 -5.30
CA MET A 1 -10.29 11.24 -5.66
C MET A 1 -9.88 10.42 -6.86
N ALA A 2 -8.95 10.94 -7.66
CA ALA A 2 -8.42 10.29 -8.84
C ALA A 2 -6.92 10.59 -8.91
N ALA A 3 -6.13 9.68 -9.49
CA ALA A 3 -4.72 9.91 -9.77
C ALA A 3 -4.46 9.68 -11.25
N GLY A 4 -3.51 10.43 -11.80
CA GLY A 4 -3.18 10.41 -13.21
C GLY A 4 -1.83 11.05 -13.48
N ALA A 5 -1.52 11.23 -14.76
CA ALA A 5 -0.38 12.01 -15.21
C ALA A 5 -0.88 13.23 -15.99
N ASP A 6 -0.20 14.37 -15.82
CA ASP A 6 -0.48 15.57 -16.61
C ASP A 6 0.06 15.42 -18.05
N ASP A 7 -0.11 16.46 -18.87
CA ASP A 7 0.32 16.46 -20.27
C ASP A 7 1.84 16.29 -20.43
N ASP A 8 2.62 16.63 -19.38
CA ASP A 8 4.07 16.44 -19.31
C ASP A 8 4.46 15.06 -18.72
N GLY A 9 3.48 14.19 -18.43
CA GLY A 9 3.68 12.87 -17.85
C GLY A 9 3.98 12.87 -16.36
N ARG A 10 3.81 14.01 -15.67
CA ARG A 10 4.07 14.12 -14.23
C ARG A 10 2.89 13.60 -13.42
N PRO A 11 3.14 12.79 -12.39
CA PRO A 11 2.09 12.27 -11.54
C PRO A 11 1.35 13.38 -10.80
N TYR A 12 0.03 13.35 -10.80
CA TYR A 12 -0.81 14.21 -9.97
C TYR A 12 -1.97 13.43 -9.36
N VAL A 13 -2.51 13.98 -8.26
CA VAL A 13 -3.77 13.51 -7.65
C VAL A 13 -4.78 14.63 -7.70
N ALA A 14 -6.01 14.34 -8.12
CA ALA A 14 -7.12 15.27 -8.04
C ALA A 14 -8.08 14.87 -6.91
N ILE A 15 -8.41 15.84 -6.07
CA ILE A 15 -9.31 15.67 -4.94
C ILE A 15 -10.62 16.41 -5.24
N SER A 16 -11.73 15.72 -5.02
CA SER A 16 -13.06 16.32 -5.03
C SER A 16 -13.66 16.16 -3.64
N VAL A 17 -14.28 17.24 -3.15
CA VAL A 17 -15.00 17.30 -1.87
C VAL A 17 -16.50 17.47 -2.06
N ASP A 18 -16.96 17.48 -3.32
CA ASP A 18 -18.33 17.76 -3.75
C ASP A 18 -18.84 16.64 -4.68
N GLU A 19 -18.50 15.39 -4.34
CA GLU A 19 -18.95 14.17 -5.03
C GLU A 19 -18.59 14.14 -6.53
N GLY A 20 -17.46 14.74 -6.88
CA GLY A 20 -16.92 14.73 -8.24
C GLY A 20 -17.39 15.89 -9.12
N ARG A 21 -18.13 16.87 -8.59
CA ARG A 21 -18.56 18.05 -9.36
C ARG A 21 -17.42 18.99 -9.69
N SER A 22 -16.46 19.15 -8.78
CA SER A 22 -15.23 19.88 -9.01
C SER A 22 -14.02 19.10 -8.50
N TRP A 23 -12.89 19.32 -9.18
CA TRP A 23 -11.66 18.60 -8.92
C TRP A 23 -10.53 19.60 -8.74
N ARG A 24 -9.82 19.49 -7.62
CA ARG A 24 -8.66 20.32 -7.30
C ARG A 24 -7.41 19.46 -7.46
N PRO A 25 -6.49 19.81 -8.39
CA PRO A 25 -5.23 19.11 -8.51
C PRO A 25 -4.39 19.38 -7.27
N THR A 26 -3.77 18.32 -6.77
CA THR A 26 -2.78 18.31 -5.70
C THR A 26 -1.50 17.74 -6.29
N PRO A 27 -0.44 18.55 -6.44
CA PRO A 27 0.80 18.08 -7.04
C PRO A 27 1.45 17.02 -6.15
N VAL A 28 2.09 16.04 -6.79
CA VAL A 28 2.88 15.01 -6.11
C VAL A 28 4.32 15.19 -6.57
N GLU A 29 5.21 15.55 -5.65
CA GLU A 29 6.63 15.61 -5.98
C GLU A 29 7.17 14.20 -6.22
N PHE A 30 7.72 13.99 -7.41
CA PHE A 30 8.29 12.70 -7.80
C PHE A 30 9.45 12.87 -8.78
N HIS A 31 10.48 12.06 -8.57
CA HIS A 31 11.60 11.89 -9.47
C HIS A 31 11.64 10.41 -9.92
N GLY A 32 11.59 10.18 -11.23
CA GLY A 32 11.57 8.85 -11.84
C GLY A 32 10.39 8.66 -12.80
N ALA A 33 10.06 7.41 -13.12
CA ALA A 33 8.88 7.07 -13.92
C ALA A 33 7.86 6.28 -13.07
N VAL A 34 6.58 6.64 -13.18
CA VAL A 34 5.45 5.86 -12.65
C VAL A 34 4.65 5.30 -13.81
N GLY A 35 4.42 3.99 -13.81
CA GLY A 35 3.57 3.33 -14.79
C GLY A 35 2.09 3.42 -14.42
N VAL A 36 1.76 3.23 -13.14
CA VAL A 36 0.38 3.39 -12.61
C VAL A 36 0.41 4.01 -11.24
N LEU A 37 -0.52 4.94 -11.04
CA LEU A 37 -0.84 5.52 -9.75
C LEU A 37 -2.15 4.94 -9.22
N ARG A 38 -2.16 4.53 -7.95
CA ARG A 38 -3.37 4.11 -7.24
C ARG A 38 -3.52 4.91 -5.97
N VAL A 39 -4.70 5.46 -5.75
CA VAL A 39 -5.05 6.07 -4.47
C VAL A 39 -5.70 5.02 -3.60
N VAL A 40 -5.20 4.85 -2.38
CA VAL A 40 -5.70 3.89 -1.40
C VAL A 40 -6.15 4.65 -0.16
N ARG A 41 -7.35 4.35 0.32
CA ARG A 41 -7.84 4.85 1.62
C ARG A 41 -7.75 3.72 2.63
N VAL A 42 -7.09 3.99 3.76
CA VAL A 42 -7.04 3.08 4.91
C VAL A 42 -7.51 3.86 6.11
N GLN A 43 -8.69 3.49 6.64
CA GLN A 43 -9.39 4.29 7.64
C GLN A 43 -9.53 5.76 7.19
N SER A 44 -9.03 6.71 7.99
CA SER A 44 -9.01 8.14 7.67
C SER A 44 -7.84 8.55 6.76
N ASP A 45 -6.77 7.74 6.70
CA ASP A 45 -5.55 8.05 5.96
C ASP A 45 -5.72 7.84 4.46
N LEU A 46 -5.04 8.68 3.70
CA LEU A 46 -4.96 8.62 2.25
C LEU A 46 -3.53 8.36 1.80
N TRP A 47 -3.40 7.41 0.89
CA TRP A 47 -2.13 6.93 0.39
C TRP A 47 -2.13 6.94 -1.13
N LEU A 48 -0.95 7.15 -1.69
CA LEU A 48 -0.69 7.02 -3.11
C LEU A 48 0.37 5.94 -3.31
N LEU A 49 0.10 5.01 -4.21
CA LEU A 49 1.04 3.97 -4.63
C LEU A 49 1.38 4.20 -6.10
N GLY A 50 2.66 4.35 -6.39
CA GLY A 50 3.22 4.55 -7.72
C GLY A 50 3.98 3.32 -8.15
N GLU A 51 3.31 2.43 -8.89
CA GLU A 51 3.94 1.27 -9.50
C GLU A 51 4.87 1.70 -10.62
N ARG A 52 6.05 1.10 -10.67
CA ARG A 52 7.01 1.34 -11.75
C ARG A 52 6.47 0.82 -13.09
N PRO A 53 6.91 1.39 -14.24
CA PRO A 53 6.51 0.90 -15.56
C PRO A 53 6.80 -0.58 -15.80
N ASP A 54 7.89 -1.09 -15.21
CA ASP A 54 8.30 -2.50 -15.27
C ASP A 54 7.35 -3.45 -14.50
N ARG A 55 6.50 -2.91 -13.62
CA ARG A 55 5.56 -3.66 -12.74
C ARG A 55 6.20 -4.66 -11.80
N THR A 56 7.52 -4.64 -11.65
CA THR A 56 8.25 -5.62 -10.85
C THR A 56 9.01 -4.98 -9.71
N GLY A 57 9.56 -3.78 -9.91
CA GLY A 57 10.30 -3.10 -8.84
C GLY A 57 9.38 -2.56 -7.74
N PHE A 58 9.97 -2.36 -6.57
CA PHE A 58 9.25 -1.81 -5.41
C PHE A 58 8.57 -0.48 -5.74
N PRO A 59 7.27 -0.30 -5.39
CA PRO A 59 6.53 0.90 -5.73
C PRO A 59 6.97 2.10 -4.88
N ALA A 60 6.82 3.31 -5.44
CA ALA A 60 6.91 4.52 -4.64
C ALA A 60 5.62 4.68 -3.81
N VAL A 61 5.76 5.16 -2.57
CA VAL A 61 4.64 5.33 -1.64
C VAL A 61 4.61 6.75 -1.13
N TRP A 62 3.43 7.36 -1.09
CA TRP A 62 3.20 8.65 -0.46
C TRP A 62 2.03 8.59 0.51
N ARG A 63 2.11 9.39 1.57
CA ARG A 63 1.03 9.64 2.52
C ARG A 63 0.52 11.06 2.33
N HIS A 64 -0.79 11.22 2.39
CA HIS A 64 -1.43 12.53 2.34
C HIS A 64 -1.40 13.21 3.72
N GLY A 65 -0.83 14.40 3.79
CA GLY A 65 -0.89 15.31 4.94
C GLY A 65 -1.30 16.71 4.49
N PRO A 66 -0.59 17.78 4.92
CA PRO A 66 -0.71 19.11 4.31
C PRO A 66 -0.32 19.12 2.82
N ALA A 67 0.58 18.22 2.44
CA ALA A 67 0.98 17.89 1.07
C ALA A 67 1.15 16.37 0.93
N TRP A 68 1.39 15.89 -0.29
CA TRP A 68 1.79 14.50 -0.51
C TRP A 68 3.25 14.31 -0.11
N GLU A 69 3.49 13.51 0.92
CA GLU A 69 4.83 13.25 1.44
C GLU A 69 5.28 11.85 1.04
N ARG A 70 6.45 11.75 0.41
CA ARG A 70 7.03 10.46 0.05
C ARG A 70 7.46 9.73 1.31
N VAL A 71 7.03 8.48 1.44
CA VAL A 71 7.47 7.62 2.54
C VAL A 71 8.84 7.06 2.19
N PRO A 72 9.88 7.29 3.03
CA PRO A 72 11.18 6.65 2.85
C PRO A 72 11.01 5.14 2.95
N ALA A 73 11.87 4.39 2.28
CA ALA A 73 11.78 2.93 2.23
C ALA A 73 13.17 2.30 2.39
N GLU A 74 13.99 2.83 3.28
CA GLU A 74 15.37 2.38 3.42
C GLU A 74 15.45 0.89 3.77
N GLY A 75 16.32 0.15 3.08
CA GLY A 75 16.46 -1.30 3.25
C GLY A 75 15.35 -2.15 2.65
N HIS A 76 14.40 -1.57 1.90
CA HIS A 76 13.33 -2.33 1.25
C HIS A 76 13.88 -3.36 0.24
N PRO A 77 13.21 -4.52 0.06
CA PRO A 77 13.52 -5.46 -1.01
C PRO A 77 13.39 -4.83 -2.40
N GLU A 78 14.21 -5.22 -3.37
CA GLU A 78 14.19 -4.64 -4.73
C GLU A 78 12.81 -4.74 -5.42
N THR A 79 12.09 -5.83 -5.15
CA THR A 79 10.75 -6.12 -5.68
C THR A 79 9.78 -6.40 -4.55
N GLY A 80 8.51 -6.08 -4.77
CA GLY A 80 7.45 -6.39 -3.80
C GLY A 80 6.24 -5.49 -3.92
N GLN A 81 5.20 -5.85 -3.19
CA GLN A 81 3.98 -5.08 -3.03
C GLN A 81 4.09 -4.22 -1.79
N ALA A 82 3.65 -2.96 -1.90
CA ALA A 82 3.46 -2.08 -0.75
C ALA A 82 1.97 -1.96 -0.44
N VAL A 83 1.59 -2.26 0.79
CA VAL A 83 0.20 -2.23 1.26
C VAL A 83 0.12 -1.29 2.45
N PRO A 84 -0.44 -0.07 2.27
CA PRO A 84 -0.66 0.83 3.38
C PRO A 84 -1.54 0.19 4.47
N LEU A 85 -1.16 0.41 5.72
CA LEU A 85 -1.87 0.00 6.92
C LEU A 85 -2.35 1.24 7.69
N THR A 86 -2.59 1.09 8.99
CA THR A 86 -2.88 2.20 9.92
C THR A 86 -1.59 2.86 10.43
N ASP A 87 -1.73 4.05 11.01
CA ASP A 87 -0.69 4.73 11.81
C ASP A 87 0.62 5.01 11.06
N GLY A 88 0.54 5.23 9.75
CA GLY A 88 1.71 5.54 8.94
C GLY A 88 2.60 4.34 8.59
N VAL A 89 2.14 3.12 8.83
CA VAL A 89 2.87 1.89 8.50
C VAL A 89 2.47 1.37 7.12
N VAL A 90 3.44 0.81 6.39
CA VAL A 90 3.22 0.16 5.10
C VAL A 90 3.75 -1.26 5.17
N ALA A 91 2.89 -2.26 5.01
CA ALA A 91 3.35 -3.64 4.84
C ALA A 91 4.03 -3.81 3.48
N VAL A 92 5.03 -4.68 3.46
CA VAL A 92 5.79 -5.04 2.27
C VAL A 92 5.72 -6.54 2.11
N LEU A 93 5.18 -7.01 0.97
CA LEU A 93 5.18 -8.43 0.61
C LEU A 93 6.17 -8.64 -0.54
N SER A 94 7.18 -9.47 -0.31
CA SER A 94 8.29 -9.66 -1.24
C SER A 94 8.71 -11.13 -1.30
N PRO A 95 9.59 -11.52 -2.24
CA PRO A 95 10.17 -12.85 -2.26
C PRO A 95 10.97 -13.20 -0.98
N ARG A 96 11.44 -12.18 -0.24
CA ARG A 96 12.09 -12.34 1.09
C ARG A 96 11.09 -12.70 2.20
N GLY A 97 9.80 -12.52 1.95
CA GLY A 97 8.72 -12.64 2.93
C GLY A 97 8.07 -11.29 3.22
N ALA A 98 7.34 -11.26 4.34
CA ALA A 98 6.68 -10.07 4.84
C ALA A 98 7.62 -9.15 5.61
N GLY A 99 7.44 -7.86 5.44
CA GLY A 99 8.04 -6.82 6.26
C GLY A 99 7.14 -5.61 6.38
N ALA A 100 7.65 -4.55 6.99
CA ALA A 100 6.97 -3.26 7.04
C ALA A 100 7.96 -2.10 6.95
N LEU A 101 7.48 -0.98 6.42
CA LEU A 101 8.12 0.32 6.55
C LEU A 101 7.57 1.01 7.79
N VAL A 102 8.43 1.21 8.79
CA VAL A 102 8.10 1.90 10.04
C VAL A 102 9.08 3.07 10.19
N GLY A 103 8.56 4.29 10.25
CA GLY A 103 9.41 5.49 10.30
C GLY A 103 10.36 5.62 9.10
N GLY A 104 9.99 5.02 7.96
CA GLY A 104 10.79 5.02 6.74
C GLY A 104 11.83 3.91 6.61
N GLN A 105 11.95 3.03 7.62
CA GLN A 105 12.90 1.92 7.64
C GLN A 105 12.17 0.59 7.43
N TYR A 106 12.75 -0.29 6.61
CA TYR A 106 12.27 -1.65 6.43
C TYR A 106 12.65 -2.54 7.61
N VAL A 107 11.67 -3.28 8.12
CA VAL A 107 11.85 -4.35 9.11
C VAL A 107 11.15 -5.61 8.63
N ASP A 108 11.78 -6.77 8.81
CA ASP A 108 11.13 -8.05 8.56
C ASP A 108 10.03 -8.29 9.61
N LEU A 109 8.93 -8.91 9.19
CA LEU A 109 7.83 -9.30 10.07
C LEU A 109 7.69 -10.82 10.07
N PRO A 110 7.42 -11.44 11.24
CA PRO A 110 7.24 -12.89 11.35
C PRO A 110 5.86 -13.33 10.84
N TRP A 111 5.30 -12.64 9.85
CA TRP A 111 4.01 -12.98 9.28
C TRP A 111 4.14 -14.15 8.31
N PRO A 112 3.14 -15.03 8.22
CA PRO A 112 3.12 -16.14 7.28
C PRO A 112 2.75 -15.69 5.85
N LEU A 113 3.22 -14.51 5.43
CA LEU A 113 2.92 -13.92 4.12
C LEU A 113 4.18 -13.76 3.27
N THR A 114 3.98 -13.80 1.96
CA THR A 114 5.01 -13.69 0.92
C THR A 114 4.48 -12.87 -0.26
N ASP A 115 5.31 -12.62 -1.27
CA ASP A 115 4.92 -12.03 -2.56
C ASP A 115 3.77 -12.74 -3.30
N LYS A 116 3.48 -14.01 -2.96
CA LYS A 116 2.35 -14.77 -3.53
C LYS A 116 1.01 -14.42 -2.90
N HIS A 117 1.02 -13.66 -1.80
CA HIS A 117 -0.19 -13.24 -1.11
C HIS A 117 -0.61 -11.86 -1.60
N HIS A 118 -1.91 -11.65 -1.73
CA HIS A 118 -2.49 -10.33 -1.88
C HIS A 118 -3.10 -9.90 -0.55
N LEU A 119 -2.62 -8.79 0.01
CA LEU A 119 -3.04 -8.27 1.30
C LEU A 119 -3.86 -6.99 1.14
N ARG A 120 -4.91 -6.84 1.94
CA ARG A 120 -5.66 -5.59 2.09
C ARG A 120 -6.14 -5.41 3.53
N MET A 121 -6.40 -4.17 3.92
CA MET A 121 -7.05 -3.86 5.19
C MET A 121 -8.57 -3.80 5.03
N LEU A 122 -9.28 -4.42 5.95
CA LEU A 122 -10.73 -4.30 6.07
C LEU A 122 -11.10 -3.07 6.93
N PRO A 123 -12.36 -2.56 6.84
CA PRO A 123 -12.77 -1.35 7.57
C PRO A 123 -12.66 -1.44 9.09
N ASP A 124 -12.72 -2.65 9.65
CA ASP A 124 -12.57 -2.93 11.08
C ASP A 124 -11.10 -3.01 11.54
N GLY A 125 -10.15 -2.82 10.64
CA GLY A 125 -8.72 -2.95 10.91
C GLY A 125 -8.17 -4.38 10.81
N THR A 126 -8.97 -5.36 10.38
CA THR A 126 -8.50 -6.72 10.11
C THR A 126 -7.63 -6.74 8.85
N ALA A 127 -6.47 -7.39 8.92
CA ALA A 127 -5.65 -7.68 7.75
C ALA A 127 -6.21 -8.92 7.04
N PHE A 128 -6.58 -8.77 5.77
CA PHE A 128 -7.12 -9.85 4.95
C PHE A 128 -6.12 -10.21 3.86
N ALA A 129 -5.58 -11.43 3.91
CA ALA A 129 -4.66 -11.94 2.90
C ALA A 129 -5.25 -13.14 2.17
N THR A 130 -5.06 -13.18 0.85
CA THR A 130 -5.39 -14.33 0.00
C THR A 130 -4.14 -14.81 -0.71
N GLY A 131 -3.91 -16.11 -0.77
CA GLY A 131 -2.78 -16.70 -1.47
C GLY A 131 -3.05 -18.14 -1.89
N PRO A 132 -2.01 -18.86 -2.34
CA PRO A 132 -2.11 -20.26 -2.76
C PRO A 132 -2.66 -21.20 -1.68
N GLU A 133 -2.37 -20.90 -0.41
CA GLU A 133 -2.80 -21.69 0.75
C GLU A 133 -4.22 -21.31 1.26
N GLY A 134 -4.90 -20.39 0.58
CA GLY A 134 -6.25 -19.93 0.92
C GLY A 134 -6.28 -18.53 1.54
N VAL A 135 -7.17 -18.34 2.52
CA VAL A 135 -7.43 -17.05 3.15
C VAL A 135 -6.83 -17.01 4.55
N LEU A 136 -6.12 -15.94 4.87
CA LEU A 136 -5.58 -15.66 6.20
C LEU A 136 -6.16 -14.33 6.72
N LEU A 137 -6.58 -14.32 7.98
CA LEU A 137 -7.03 -13.15 8.71
C LEU A 137 -6.02 -12.80 9.79
N GLY A 138 -5.46 -11.60 9.74
CA GLY A 138 -4.56 -11.04 10.73
C GLY A 138 -5.31 -10.07 11.66
N THR A 139 -5.27 -10.31 12.97
CA THR A 139 -5.84 -9.42 13.99
C THR A 139 -4.80 -8.99 15.02
N GLY A 140 -4.97 -7.81 15.63
CA GLY A 140 -4.02 -7.22 16.57
C GLY A 140 -3.10 -6.16 15.94
N PHE A 141 -2.10 -5.72 16.70
CA PHE A 141 -1.11 -4.74 16.25
C PHE A 141 -0.07 -5.37 15.34
N ILE A 142 0.51 -4.60 14.42
CA ILE A 142 1.38 -5.10 13.33
C ILE A 142 2.52 -6.02 13.82
N GLY A 143 3.18 -5.67 14.93
CA GLY A 143 4.28 -6.46 15.49
C GLY A 143 3.86 -7.77 16.18
N ASP A 144 2.62 -7.82 16.68
CA ASP A 144 2.07 -8.94 17.47
C ASP A 144 0.83 -9.56 16.78
N GLN A 145 0.75 -9.42 15.45
CA GLN A 145 -0.43 -9.79 14.70
C GLN A 145 -0.63 -11.30 14.70
N VAL A 146 -1.82 -11.74 15.10
CA VAL A 146 -2.21 -13.16 15.11
C VAL A 146 -2.86 -13.49 13.78
N TRP A 147 -2.33 -14.49 13.08
CA TRP A 147 -2.82 -14.94 11.79
C TRP A 147 -3.65 -16.23 11.94
N THR A 148 -4.89 -16.18 11.47
CA THR A 148 -5.84 -17.30 11.50
C THR A 148 -6.20 -17.70 10.08
N ALA A 149 -6.03 -18.99 9.74
CA ALA A 149 -6.45 -19.53 8.46
C ALA A 149 -7.97 -19.77 8.44
N VAL A 150 -8.61 -19.40 7.34
CA VAL A 150 -10.04 -19.62 7.11
C VAL A 150 -10.21 -20.76 6.11
N THR A 151 -10.74 -21.87 6.60
CA THR A 151 -11.15 -23.01 5.76
C THR A 151 -12.65 -22.92 5.52
N ILE A 152 -13.06 -22.86 4.26
CA ILE A 152 -14.47 -22.95 3.87
C ILE A 152 -14.71 -24.39 3.41
N GLU A 153 -15.43 -25.17 4.20
CA GLU A 153 -15.90 -26.49 3.80
C GLU A 153 -17.20 -26.32 3.01
N THR A 154 -17.24 -26.83 1.79
CA THR A 154 -18.46 -26.97 1.01
C THR A 154 -19.04 -28.35 1.22
N GLU A 155 -20.29 -28.41 1.70
CA GLU A 155 -21.11 -29.63 1.75
C GLU A 155 -21.48 -30.14 0.35
#